data_AF-A0A8J8JID7-F1
#
_entry.id   AF-A0A8J8JID7-F1
#
_cell.length_a   1.000
_cell.length_b   1.000
_cell.length_c   1.000
_cell.angle_alpha   90.00
_cell.angle_beta   90.00
_cell.angle_gamma   90.00
#
_symmetry.space_group_name_H-M   'P 1'
#
loop_
_entity.id
_entity.type
_entity.pdbx_description
1 polymer ?
#
loop_
_entity_poly.entity_id
_entity_poly.type
_entity_poly.pdbx_seq_one_letter_code
_entity_poly.pdbx_strand_id
1 'polypeptide(L)'
;MRTERGFAAIFLIFILFIQTFLTASAFVSAQGTEQENITFPVVIWPLNGSFKVIPYHVNGCILYRGNRTLGYTINSTSAVFVKGNIYVNCKNVTGTSIIIKGENSKTENNYTTTTIMSSIYMNTPFPAVEELRSRNLTIEYDYYNESYALVKVTFSNLTVSPDIGWAFGSFDPAQYGWPREIKLSFLVNRDNGDSYLLDNGSKRYVGNLPLLMPQFDIMNYLHSAVKNAQAFVQQVKENPWVIENIINKAKMSSGYNASEIISNATLNFTHRIFSVKGIYLGLPIKLAAEGNGSSVYAPPVNFSMPLPLPWVNISRIQSNDTVEAIIEYIKTGDTRALKDEIRHTLYWKYLPYLSTNHFIATYIPPRPGDILVLPLSKKYEEQLNASYILFYITPSSGQYLHVKYDPRVLNPQKAEEDWKRYGSCVPLIESDLFESLSNFMNDALTTGRINQTKLDNVYLTVKGDVAKCLGQNASEDTSPSGKAIGGAAPSTSSPKNSPSAQNTGEKKGHGICGPAFIVPLALIPVCVWRKRK
;
A
#
# COMPACT_ATOMS: atom_id res chain seq x y z
N MET A 1 50.54 -12.43 44.38
CA MET A 1 50.45 -11.03 43.91
C MET A 1 50.47 -10.82 42.39
N ARG A 2 50.89 -11.77 41.53
CA ARG A 2 50.83 -11.61 40.06
C ARG A 2 49.50 -12.06 39.41
N THR A 3 48.75 -12.94 40.07
CA THR A 3 47.48 -13.49 39.57
C THR A 3 46.26 -12.59 39.81
N GLU A 4 46.27 -11.74 40.84
CA GLU A 4 45.15 -10.83 41.13
C GLU A 4 45.06 -9.64 40.16
N ARG A 5 46.19 -9.21 39.58
CA ARG A 5 46.20 -8.12 38.58
C ARG A 5 45.62 -8.55 37.22
N GLY A 6 45.71 -9.84 36.88
CA GLY A 6 45.11 -10.37 35.65
C GLY A 6 43.59 -10.43 35.72
N PHE A 7 43.05 -10.83 36.88
CA PHE A 7 41.59 -10.90 37.09
C PHE A 7 40.94 -9.52 37.12
N ALA A 8 41.57 -8.54 37.77
CA ALA A 8 41.08 -7.17 37.79
C ALA A 8 41.06 -6.54 36.39
N ALA A 9 42.06 -6.82 35.55
CA ALA A 9 42.12 -6.33 34.17
C ALA A 9 41.03 -6.96 33.28
N ILE A 10 40.79 -8.26 33.41
CA ILE A 10 39.73 -8.97 32.67
C ILE A 10 38.35 -8.47 33.10
N PHE A 11 38.14 -8.24 34.40
CA PHE A 11 36.87 -7.72 34.91
C PHE A 11 36.61 -6.27 34.46
N LEU A 12 37.65 -5.44 34.37
CA LEU A 12 37.55 -4.07 33.85
C LEU A 12 37.25 -4.04 32.35
N ILE A 13 37.85 -4.95 31.57
CA ILE A 13 37.51 -5.13 30.15
C ILE A 13 36.07 -5.60 30.00
N PHE A 14 35.60 -6.52 30.85
CA PHE A 14 34.23 -7.00 30.84
C PHE A 14 33.22 -5.91 31.22
N ILE A 15 33.51 -5.06 32.21
CA ILE A 15 32.68 -3.90 32.56
C ILE A 15 32.67 -2.87 31.44
N LEU A 16 33.82 -2.57 30.81
CA LEU A 16 33.88 -1.67 29.64
C LEU A 16 33.10 -2.22 28.44
N PHE A 17 33.10 -3.54 28.23
CA PHE A 17 32.31 -4.21 27.20
C PHE A 17 30.81 -4.17 27.49
N ILE A 18 30.41 -4.26 28.76
CA ILE A 18 29.01 -4.14 29.19
C ILE A 18 28.55 -2.68 29.11
N GLN A 19 29.41 -1.70 29.42
CA GLN A 19 29.09 -0.28 29.31
C GLN A 19 28.91 0.15 27.85
N THR A 20 29.73 -0.35 26.91
CA THR A 20 29.50 -0.10 25.47
C THR A 20 28.21 -0.73 24.95
N PHE A 21 27.75 -1.85 25.54
CA PHE A 21 26.47 -2.46 25.20
C PHE A 21 25.25 -1.78 25.85
N LEU A 22 25.41 -1.10 27.00
CA LEU A 22 24.30 -0.45 27.72
C LEU A 22 24.07 1.02 27.37
N THR A 23 24.99 1.70 26.67
CA THR A 23 24.81 3.11 26.24
C THR A 23 24.67 3.33 24.73
N ALA A 24 24.49 2.28 23.93
CA ALA A 24 24.06 2.45 22.55
C ALA A 24 22.53 2.33 22.47
N SER A 25 21.83 3.46 22.61
CA SER A 25 20.49 3.59 22.03
C SER A 25 20.58 3.22 20.55
N ALA A 26 20.07 2.03 20.22
CA ALA A 26 20.22 1.37 18.94
C ALA A 26 19.56 2.19 17.82
N PHE A 27 20.36 3.00 17.13
CA PHE A 27 20.13 3.32 15.73
C PHE A 27 20.51 2.08 14.92
N VAL A 28 19.54 1.24 14.57
CA VAL A 28 19.74 0.18 13.58
C VAL A 28 19.69 0.84 12.21
N SER A 29 20.86 1.27 11.72
CA SER A 29 21.07 1.60 10.32
C SER A 29 21.14 0.29 9.54
N ALA A 30 20.14 0.01 8.71
CA ALA A 30 20.19 -1.07 7.73
C ALA A 30 21.18 -0.67 6.61
N GLN A 31 22.47 -0.96 6.78
CA GLN A 31 23.48 -0.77 5.74
C GLN A 31 23.75 -2.11 5.06
N GLY A 32 23.11 -2.29 3.89
CA GLY A 32 23.46 -3.31 2.91
C GLY A 32 24.73 -2.90 2.13
N THR A 33 25.47 -3.92 1.73
CA THR A 33 26.77 -3.92 1.07
C THR A 33 26.89 -3.03 -0.17
N GLU A 34 28.12 -2.54 -0.37
CA GLU A 34 28.64 -1.69 -1.45
C GLU A 34 28.12 -2.03 -2.85
N GLN A 35 27.13 -1.27 -3.28
CA GLN A 35 26.76 -1.04 -4.67
C GLN A 35 26.54 0.47 -4.74
N GLU A 36 27.14 1.18 -5.72
CA GLU A 36 27.12 2.66 -5.81
C GLU A 36 25.82 3.22 -5.23
N ASN A 37 25.90 3.72 -3.99
CA ASN A 37 24.73 4.02 -3.17
C ASN A 37 24.11 5.31 -3.73
N ILE A 38 23.36 5.18 -4.83
CA ILE A 38 22.48 6.24 -5.31
C ILE A 38 21.32 6.28 -4.33
N THR A 39 21.54 7.05 -3.26
CA THR A 39 20.57 7.19 -2.19
C THR A 39 19.45 8.11 -2.67
N PHE A 40 18.25 7.57 -2.75
CA PHE A 40 17.08 8.33 -3.17
C PHE A 40 16.37 8.84 -1.92
N PRO A 41 15.97 10.13 -1.84
CA PRO A 41 15.16 10.62 -0.73
C PRO A 41 13.79 9.92 -0.67
N VAL A 42 13.17 9.88 0.50
CA VAL A 42 11.79 9.39 0.68
C VAL A 42 10.86 10.25 -0.16
N VAL A 43 10.11 9.63 -1.06
CA VAL A 43 9.17 10.32 -1.95
C VAL A 43 7.82 10.45 -1.28
N ILE A 44 7.21 11.62 -1.38
CA ILE A 44 5.93 11.96 -0.76
C ILE A 44 5.02 12.59 -1.82
N TRP A 45 3.87 11.99 -2.06
CA TRP A 45 2.85 12.49 -2.99
C TRP A 45 1.60 12.91 -2.20
N PRO A 46 1.19 14.19 -2.30
CA PRO A 46 -0.11 14.62 -1.81
C PRO A 46 -1.24 13.94 -2.58
N LEU A 47 -2.25 13.47 -1.84
CA LEU A 47 -3.44 12.82 -2.38
C LEU A 47 -4.70 13.58 -1.98
N ASN A 48 -5.66 13.65 -2.89
CA ASN A 48 -6.99 14.18 -2.58
C ASN A 48 -7.85 13.18 -1.78
N GLY A 49 -9.07 13.58 -1.41
CA GLY A 49 -10.03 12.74 -0.67
C GLY A 49 -10.43 11.41 -1.35
N SER A 50 -10.12 11.24 -2.62
CA SER A 50 -10.33 10.00 -3.39
C SER A 50 -9.04 9.21 -3.63
N PHE A 51 -7.98 9.48 -2.85
CA PHE A 51 -6.66 8.85 -2.96
C PHE A 51 -5.98 9.03 -4.32
N LYS A 52 -6.29 10.11 -5.04
CA LYS A 52 -5.62 10.44 -6.31
C LYS A 52 -4.52 11.44 -6.09
N VAL A 53 -3.37 11.20 -6.73
CA VAL A 53 -2.23 12.13 -6.76
C VAL A 53 -2.67 13.44 -7.40
N ILE A 54 -2.27 14.55 -6.79
CA ILE A 54 -2.59 15.89 -7.26
C ILE A 54 -1.57 16.31 -8.33
N PRO A 55 -2.02 16.73 -9.54
CA PRO A 55 -1.11 17.26 -10.55
C PRO A 55 -0.61 18.65 -10.16
N TYR A 56 0.64 18.98 -10.47
CA TYR A 56 1.15 20.31 -10.18
C TYR A 56 0.49 21.35 -11.09
N HIS A 57 -0.16 22.36 -10.48
CA HIS A 57 -0.85 23.42 -11.22
C HIS A 57 0.12 24.52 -11.63
N VAL A 58 0.17 24.80 -12.93
CA VAL A 58 0.99 25.89 -13.46
C VAL A 58 0.15 26.92 -14.19
N ASN A 59 0.35 28.18 -13.80
CA ASN A 59 -0.26 29.34 -14.42
C ASN A 59 0.66 29.92 -15.51
N GLY A 60 0.84 29.19 -16.61
CA GLY A 60 1.60 29.71 -17.76
C GLY A 60 2.26 28.67 -18.64
N CYS A 61 2.87 29.14 -19.73
CA CYS A 61 3.70 28.38 -20.64
C CYS A 61 5.12 28.29 -20.08
N ILE A 62 5.61 27.08 -19.78
CA ILE A 62 6.83 26.86 -18.99
C ILE A 62 7.86 26.16 -19.82
N LEU A 63 9.13 26.55 -19.72
CA LEU A 63 10.24 25.77 -20.25
C LEU A 63 10.39 24.47 -19.44
N TYR A 64 9.87 23.36 -19.96
CA TYR A 64 10.00 22.05 -19.33
C TYR A 64 11.39 21.44 -19.55
N ARG A 65 11.94 21.59 -20.76
CA ARG A 65 13.28 21.09 -21.09
C ARG A 65 13.98 22.07 -22.04
N GLY A 66 15.12 22.61 -21.61
CA GLY A 66 15.97 23.48 -22.42
C GLY A 66 17.06 22.72 -23.18
N ASN A 67 17.45 23.25 -24.34
CA ASN A 67 18.59 22.86 -25.14
C ASN A 67 18.69 21.34 -25.42
N ARG A 68 17.54 20.67 -25.56
CA ARG A 68 17.49 19.23 -25.79
C ARG A 68 17.88 18.94 -27.23
N THR A 69 18.85 18.05 -27.44
CA THR A 69 19.12 17.52 -28.77
C THR A 69 17.89 16.78 -29.24
N LEU A 70 17.30 17.32 -30.30
CA LEU A 70 16.20 16.72 -31.01
C LEU A 70 16.77 15.67 -31.95
N GLY A 71 17.64 16.09 -32.87
CA GLY A 71 18.30 15.18 -33.81
C GLY A 71 19.68 15.65 -34.21
N TYR A 72 20.41 14.80 -34.90
CA TYR A 72 21.74 15.14 -35.38
C TYR A 72 22.13 14.35 -36.62
N THR A 73 23.05 14.92 -37.39
CA THR A 73 23.80 14.21 -38.42
C THR A 73 25.28 14.54 -38.24
N ILE A 74 26.14 13.52 -38.34
CA ILE A 74 27.58 13.64 -38.10
C ILE A 74 28.31 12.96 -39.26
N ASN A 75 29.31 13.64 -39.80
CA ASN A 75 30.27 13.07 -40.75
C ASN A 75 31.71 13.42 -40.34
N SER A 76 32.70 13.10 -41.19
CA SER A 76 34.12 13.27 -40.88
C SER A 76 34.59 14.72 -40.74
N THR A 77 33.83 15.70 -41.23
CA THR A 77 34.21 17.12 -41.26
C THR A 77 33.17 18.06 -40.64
N SER A 78 32.00 17.55 -40.27
CA SER A 78 30.91 18.35 -39.73
C SER A 78 29.95 17.56 -38.85
N ALA A 79 29.33 18.26 -37.89
CA ALA A 79 28.17 17.81 -37.15
C ALA A 79 27.07 18.87 -37.26
N VAL A 80 25.83 18.44 -37.48
CA VAL A 80 24.65 19.30 -37.37
C VAL A 80 23.77 18.75 -36.27
N PHE A 81 23.43 19.59 -35.30
CA PHE A 81 22.51 19.27 -34.21
C PHE A 81 21.25 20.13 -34.32
N VAL A 82 20.09 19.50 -34.29
CA VAL A 82 18.82 20.19 -34.06
C VAL A 82 18.60 20.18 -32.55
N LYS A 83 18.52 21.36 -31.92
CA LYS A 83 18.26 21.49 -30.49
C LYS A 83 16.96 22.24 -30.24
N GLY A 84 16.25 21.87 -29.18
CA GLY A 84 14.92 22.38 -28.87
C GLY A 84 14.76 22.80 -27.42
N ASN A 85 14.14 23.96 -27.24
CA ASN A 85 13.52 24.35 -25.97
C ASN A 85 12.05 23.95 -26.02
N ILE A 86 11.65 23.04 -25.14
CA ILE A 86 10.28 22.50 -25.06
C ILE A 86 9.53 23.24 -23.97
N TYR A 87 8.48 23.95 -24.39
CA TYR A 87 7.54 24.65 -23.54
C TYR A 87 6.22 23.88 -23.48
N VAL A 88 5.67 23.72 -22.28
CA VAL A 88 4.40 23.01 -22.03
C VAL A 88 3.39 23.93 -21.34
N ASN A 89 2.14 23.50 -21.27
CA ASN A 89 1.02 24.22 -20.67
C ASN A 89 0.74 25.59 -21.34
N CYS A 90 1.04 25.69 -22.64
CA CYS A 90 0.87 26.92 -23.41
C CYS A 90 -0.57 27.04 -23.93
N LYS A 91 -1.42 27.76 -23.17
CA LYS A 91 -2.88 27.90 -23.43
C LYS A 91 -3.24 28.45 -24.82
N ASN A 92 -2.36 29.25 -25.43
CA ASN A 92 -2.59 29.89 -26.72
C ASN A 92 -2.14 29.03 -27.92
N VAL A 93 -1.76 27.77 -27.67
CA VAL A 93 -1.32 26.84 -28.72
C VAL A 93 -2.36 25.74 -28.88
N THR A 94 -2.64 25.35 -30.12
CA THR A 94 -3.46 24.18 -30.44
C THR A 94 -2.53 23.02 -30.84
N GLY A 95 -2.42 22.01 -29.97
CA GLY A 95 -1.51 20.89 -30.15
C GLY A 95 -0.05 21.29 -29.92
N THR A 96 0.73 21.35 -31.00
CA THR A 96 2.16 21.64 -30.95
C THR A 96 2.55 22.68 -32.02
N SER A 97 3.15 23.78 -31.58
CA SER A 97 3.71 24.83 -32.43
C SER A 97 5.23 24.82 -32.36
N ILE A 98 5.91 24.77 -33.51
CA ILE A 98 7.37 24.66 -33.60
C ILE A 98 7.90 25.88 -34.33
N ILE A 99 8.82 26.60 -33.70
CA ILE A 99 9.50 27.77 -34.26
C ILE A 99 10.98 27.45 -34.40
N ILE A 100 11.49 27.44 -35.63
CA ILE A 100 12.93 27.36 -35.89
C ILE A 100 13.50 28.76 -35.72
N LYS A 101 14.42 28.93 -34.77
CA LYS A 101 15.03 30.22 -34.41
C LYS A 101 16.21 30.60 -35.31
N GLY A 102 16.73 29.65 -36.09
CA GLY A 102 17.88 29.81 -36.95
C GLY A 102 19.00 28.82 -36.62
N GLU A 103 20.14 28.99 -37.28
CA GLU A 103 21.31 28.13 -37.17
C GLU A 103 22.53 28.91 -36.66
N ASN A 104 23.37 28.25 -35.86
CA ASN A 104 24.63 28.78 -35.38
C ASN A 104 25.75 27.79 -35.70
N SER A 105 26.74 28.20 -36.47
CA SER A 105 27.87 27.35 -36.87
C SER A 105 29.16 27.78 -36.16
N LYS A 106 29.93 26.80 -35.67
CA LYS A 106 31.25 26.98 -35.08
C LYS A 106 32.23 25.99 -35.71
N THR A 107 33.37 26.45 -36.19
CA THR A 107 34.41 25.60 -36.78
C THR A 107 35.65 25.58 -35.90
N GLU A 108 36.10 24.40 -35.50
CA GLU A 108 37.34 24.17 -34.74
C GLU A 108 38.09 23.00 -35.37
N ASN A 109 39.41 23.13 -35.59
CA ASN A 109 40.28 22.06 -36.11
C ASN A 109 39.72 21.36 -37.37
N ASN A 110 39.26 22.12 -38.37
CA ASN A 110 38.63 21.63 -39.61
C ASN A 110 37.33 20.82 -39.42
N TYR A 111 36.74 20.89 -38.23
CA TYR A 111 35.45 20.28 -37.92
C TYR A 111 34.40 21.36 -37.66
N THR A 112 33.31 21.36 -38.43
CA THR A 112 32.24 22.38 -38.30
C THR A 112 31.03 21.82 -37.56
N THR A 113 30.70 22.42 -36.42
CA THR A 113 29.48 22.12 -35.67
C THR A 113 28.42 23.18 -35.94
N THR A 114 27.33 22.81 -36.59
CA THR A 114 26.14 23.64 -36.79
C THR A 114 25.04 23.23 -35.81
N THR A 115 24.44 24.20 -35.11
CA THR A 115 23.31 23.96 -34.22
C THR A 115 22.08 24.71 -34.74
N ILE A 116 21.05 23.99 -35.13
CA ILE A 116 19.73 24.52 -35.49
C ILE A 116 18.90 24.62 -34.22
N MET A 117 18.61 25.84 -33.78
CA MET A 117 17.84 26.07 -32.56
C MET A 117 16.34 26.12 -32.87
N SER A 118 15.55 25.45 -32.05
CA SER A 118 14.09 25.44 -32.14
C SER A 118 13.44 25.75 -30.79
N SER A 119 12.24 26.28 -30.84
CA SER A 119 11.36 26.45 -29.68
C SER A 119 10.03 25.79 -29.99
N ILE A 120 9.69 24.81 -29.15
CA ILE A 120 8.52 23.95 -29.29
C ILE A 120 7.56 24.37 -28.20
N TYR A 121 6.36 24.79 -28.56
CA TYR A 121 5.31 25.16 -27.63
C TYR A 121 4.19 24.14 -27.73
N MET A 122 3.78 23.58 -26.60
CA MET A 122 2.77 22.54 -26.52
C MET A 122 1.67 22.97 -25.56
N ASN A 123 0.44 22.61 -25.90
CA ASN A 123 -0.71 22.83 -25.02
C ASN A 123 -0.93 21.69 -24.01
N THR A 124 -0.08 20.66 -24.07
CA THR A 124 -0.08 19.56 -23.10
C THR A 124 0.15 20.09 -21.68
N PRO A 125 -0.59 19.59 -20.67
CA PRO A 125 -0.35 19.94 -19.28
C PRO A 125 1.10 19.66 -18.84
N PHE A 126 1.56 20.38 -17.81
CA PHE A 126 2.85 20.08 -17.19
C PHE A 126 2.82 18.64 -16.64
N PRO A 127 3.79 17.78 -17.00
CA PRO A 127 3.68 16.35 -16.75
C PRO A 127 4.07 15.93 -15.32
N ALA A 128 4.52 16.86 -14.47
CA ALA A 128 4.90 16.55 -13.11
C ALA A 128 3.69 16.60 -12.17
N VAL A 129 3.64 15.64 -11.25
CA VAL A 129 2.73 15.65 -10.11
C VAL A 129 3.31 16.48 -8.97
N GLU A 130 2.46 16.87 -8.02
CA GLU A 130 2.94 17.39 -6.75
C GLU A 130 3.73 16.27 -6.04
N GLU A 131 5.02 16.49 -5.86
CA GLU A 131 5.93 15.53 -5.26
C GLU A 131 6.92 16.28 -4.38
N LEU A 132 6.94 15.89 -3.12
CA LEU A 132 7.91 16.30 -2.12
C LEU A 132 8.88 15.16 -1.86
N ARG A 133 10.10 15.52 -1.45
CA ARG A 133 11.18 14.59 -1.14
C ARG A 133 11.75 14.93 0.22
N SER A 134 11.88 13.92 1.08
CA SER A 134 12.45 14.07 2.42
C SER A 134 13.76 13.31 2.54
N ARG A 135 14.79 13.98 3.07
CA ARG A 135 16.05 13.35 3.50
C ARG A 135 16.07 13.01 4.99
N ASN A 136 14.95 13.20 5.68
CA ASN A 136 14.83 12.87 7.09
C ASN A 136 13.37 12.58 7.43
N LEU A 137 13.03 11.29 7.39
CA LEU A 137 11.78 10.74 7.89
C LEU A 137 12.03 10.18 9.28
N THR A 138 11.46 10.79 10.31
CA THR A 138 11.49 10.27 11.68
C THR A 138 10.11 9.75 12.07
N ILE A 139 10.04 8.54 12.59
CA ILE A 139 8.83 7.94 13.19
C ILE A 139 9.14 7.61 14.65
N GLU A 140 8.43 8.24 15.58
CA GLU A 140 8.61 8.07 17.02
C GLU A 140 7.36 7.43 17.64
N TYR A 141 7.56 6.39 18.45
CA TYR A 141 6.50 5.72 19.22
C TYR A 141 6.70 5.97 20.71
N ASP A 142 5.93 6.88 21.29
CA ASP A 142 6.01 7.28 22.69
C ASP A 142 4.86 6.66 23.50
N TYR A 143 5.14 6.23 24.73
CA TYR A 143 4.09 5.84 25.67
C TYR A 143 3.27 7.06 26.08
N TYR A 144 1.94 7.00 25.91
CA TYR A 144 1.03 8.04 26.38
C TYR A 144 0.32 7.61 27.67
N ASN A 145 -0.33 6.44 27.65
CA ASN A 145 -0.89 5.78 28.83
C ASN A 145 -1.09 4.27 28.55
N GLU A 146 -1.74 3.55 29.47
CA GLU A 146 -1.96 2.11 29.34
C GLU A 146 -2.69 1.73 28.04
N SER A 147 -3.72 2.47 27.65
CA SER A 147 -4.54 2.17 26.49
C SER A 147 -4.03 2.77 25.18
N TYR A 148 -3.25 3.85 25.24
CA TYR A 148 -2.87 4.63 24.07
C TYR A 148 -1.37 4.85 23.97
N ALA A 149 -0.88 4.81 22.74
CA ALA A 149 0.45 5.25 22.35
C ALA A 149 0.37 6.54 21.53
N LEU A 150 1.41 7.36 21.60
CA LEU A 150 1.57 8.56 20.79
C LEU A 150 2.58 8.27 19.68
N VAL A 151 2.12 8.28 18.42
CA VAL A 151 2.95 8.06 17.24
C VAL A 151 3.17 9.38 16.53
N LYS A 152 4.43 9.81 16.39
CA LYS A 152 4.80 11.05 15.71
C LYS A 152 5.52 10.73 14.42
N VAL A 153 5.07 11.31 13.31
CA VAL A 153 5.72 11.18 12.01
C VAL A 153 6.18 12.56 11.57
N THR A 154 7.49 12.70 11.34
CA THR A 154 8.10 13.95 10.91
C THR A 154 8.84 13.75 9.61
N PHE A 155 8.45 14.49 8.57
CA PHE A 155 9.23 14.69 7.37
C PHE A 155 9.90 16.06 7.46
N SER A 156 11.21 16.10 7.43
CA SER A 156 11.99 17.33 7.52
C SER A 156 12.97 17.46 6.36
N ASN A 157 13.45 18.68 6.11
CA ASN A 157 14.26 19.02 4.94
C ASN A 157 13.55 18.66 3.63
N LEU A 158 12.27 19.04 3.52
CA LEU A 158 11.49 18.79 2.33
C LEU A 158 12.01 19.61 1.15
N THR A 159 12.13 18.95 0.00
CA THR A 159 12.41 19.57 -1.30
C THR A 159 11.32 19.18 -2.30
N VAL A 160 11.08 19.99 -3.33
CA VAL A 160 10.22 19.57 -4.45
C VAL A 160 10.92 18.55 -5.35
N SER A 161 10.16 17.87 -6.21
CA SER A 161 10.72 16.97 -7.22
C SER A 161 11.73 17.67 -8.13
N PRO A 162 12.73 16.95 -8.68
CA PRO A 162 13.69 17.51 -9.62
C PRO A 162 13.06 18.14 -10.85
N ASP A 163 11.95 17.60 -11.35
CA ASP A 163 11.28 18.18 -12.51
C ASP A 163 10.68 19.56 -12.19
N ILE A 164 10.10 19.76 -11.01
CA ILE A 164 9.66 21.08 -10.55
C ILE A 164 10.89 21.96 -10.30
N GLY A 165 11.87 21.47 -9.53
CA GLY A 165 13.04 22.24 -9.15
C GLY A 165 13.87 22.74 -10.33
N TRP A 166 14.06 21.92 -11.36
CA TRP A 166 14.75 22.30 -12.59
C TRP A 166 13.92 23.22 -13.49
N ALA A 167 12.59 23.02 -13.56
CA ALA A 167 11.73 23.84 -14.42
C ALA A 167 11.57 25.27 -13.88
N PHE A 168 11.51 25.44 -12.56
CA PHE A 168 11.26 26.74 -11.91
C PHE A 168 12.47 27.32 -11.18
N GLY A 169 13.60 26.60 -11.17
CA GLY A 169 14.87 27.11 -10.64
C GLY A 169 15.00 27.08 -9.11
N SER A 170 14.10 26.37 -8.42
CA SER A 170 14.15 26.27 -6.96
C SER A 170 13.65 24.93 -6.43
N PHE A 171 14.42 24.34 -5.52
CA PHE A 171 14.05 23.12 -4.82
C PHE A 171 13.29 23.37 -3.50
N ASP A 172 13.17 24.64 -3.08
CA ASP A 172 12.54 25.03 -1.83
C ASP A 172 11.00 25.01 -1.95
N PRO A 173 10.29 24.13 -1.23
CA PRO A 173 8.84 24.01 -1.32
C PRO A 173 8.11 25.29 -0.91
N ALA A 174 8.70 26.12 -0.04
CA ALA A 174 8.07 27.36 0.43
C ALA A 174 7.82 28.36 -0.70
N GLN A 175 8.61 28.32 -1.78
CA GLN A 175 8.41 29.19 -2.95
C GLN A 175 7.13 28.86 -3.73
N TYR A 176 6.57 27.68 -3.51
CA TYR A 176 5.34 27.20 -4.14
C TYR A 176 4.16 27.18 -3.15
N GLY A 177 4.32 27.76 -1.96
CA GLY A 177 3.31 27.74 -0.89
C GLY A 177 3.24 26.43 -0.10
N TRP A 178 4.19 25.51 -0.34
CA TRP A 178 4.23 24.19 0.29
C TRP A 178 5.10 24.16 1.55
N PRO A 179 4.87 23.22 2.48
CA PRO A 179 5.64 23.12 3.71
C PRO A 179 7.09 22.66 3.48
N ARG A 180 8.03 23.20 4.27
CA ARG A 180 9.41 22.69 4.42
C ARG A 180 9.50 21.50 5.40
N GLU A 181 8.48 21.31 6.22
CA GLU A 181 8.35 20.19 7.15
C GLU A 181 6.88 19.78 7.32
N ILE A 182 6.65 18.47 7.41
CA ILE A 182 5.34 17.90 7.74
C ILE A 182 5.48 17.14 9.05
N LYS A 183 4.73 17.54 10.08
CA LYS A 183 4.70 16.91 11.40
C LYS A 183 3.28 16.43 11.69
N LEU A 184 3.11 15.13 11.78
CA LEU A 184 1.86 14.48 12.11
C LEU A 184 1.99 13.78 13.45
N SER A 185 0.92 13.81 14.25
CA SER A 185 0.89 13.16 15.56
C SER A 185 -0.41 12.41 15.71
N PHE A 186 -0.32 11.15 16.12
CA PHE A 186 -1.44 10.24 16.22
C PHE A 186 -1.50 9.66 17.63
N LEU A 187 -2.68 9.68 18.23
CA LEU A 187 -2.98 8.90 19.42
C LEU A 187 -3.57 7.57 18.95
N VAL A 188 -2.91 6.46 19.24
CA VAL A 188 -3.28 5.14 18.74
C VAL A 188 -3.64 4.23 19.90
N ASN A 189 -4.83 3.64 19.87
CA ASN A 189 -5.25 2.63 20.84
C ASN A 189 -4.44 1.35 20.62
N ARG A 190 -3.79 0.88 21.68
CA ARG A 190 -2.86 -0.27 21.64
C ARG A 190 -3.56 -1.62 21.48
N ASP A 191 -4.84 -1.71 21.89
CA ASP A 191 -5.60 -2.96 21.86
C ASP A 191 -6.17 -3.25 20.48
N ASN A 192 -6.71 -2.22 19.81
CA ASN A 192 -7.46 -2.38 18.56
C ASN A 192 -6.86 -1.64 17.35
N GLY A 193 -5.85 -0.79 17.56
CA GLY A 193 -5.19 0.00 16.51
C GLY A 193 -5.93 1.28 16.11
N ASP A 194 -7.08 1.59 16.71
CA ASP A 194 -7.85 2.79 16.39
C ASP A 194 -6.99 4.03 16.59
N SER A 195 -6.81 4.81 15.53
CA SER A 195 -5.93 5.97 15.51
C SER A 195 -6.71 7.28 15.42
N TYR A 196 -6.21 8.28 16.13
CA TYR A 196 -6.74 9.64 16.16
C TYR A 196 -5.63 10.62 15.78
N LEU A 197 -5.79 11.35 14.69
CA LEU A 197 -4.90 12.47 14.34
C LEU A 197 -5.12 13.60 15.35
N LEU A 198 -4.02 14.09 15.92
CA LEU A 198 -3.99 15.25 16.80
C LEU A 198 -3.72 16.49 15.95
N ASP A 199 -4.65 17.45 15.98
CA ASP A 199 -4.58 18.68 15.18
C ASP A 199 -5.03 19.87 16.02
N ASN A 200 -4.07 20.72 16.42
CA ASN A 200 -4.28 21.97 17.17
C ASN A 200 -5.27 21.83 18.35
N GLY A 201 -5.02 20.85 19.24
CA GLY A 201 -5.84 20.61 20.43
C GLY A 201 -7.14 19.84 20.18
N SER A 202 -7.44 19.50 18.91
CA SER A 202 -8.54 18.59 18.56
C SER A 202 -8.01 17.19 18.23
N LYS A 203 -8.84 16.17 18.44
CA LYS A 203 -8.59 14.79 17.99
C LYS A 203 -9.59 14.42 16.91
N ARG A 204 -9.11 13.92 15.78
CA ARG A 204 -9.92 13.43 14.64
C ARG A 204 -9.69 11.93 14.46
N TYR A 205 -10.75 11.13 14.52
CA TYR A 205 -10.64 9.69 14.24
C TYR A 205 -10.24 9.46 12.78
N VAL A 206 -9.29 8.55 12.54
CA VAL A 206 -8.74 8.27 11.21
C VAL A 206 -8.65 6.77 10.88
N GLY A 207 -9.30 5.90 11.67
CA GLY A 207 -9.22 4.44 11.51
C GLY A 207 -7.89 3.86 11.98
N ASN A 208 -7.59 2.61 11.62
CA ASN A 208 -6.34 1.95 12.03
C ASN A 208 -5.22 2.30 11.06
N LEU A 209 -4.12 2.89 11.55
CA LEU A 209 -2.96 3.20 10.71
C LEU A 209 -1.92 2.08 10.76
N PRO A 210 -1.29 1.70 9.63
CA PRO A 210 -0.17 0.76 9.57
C PRO A 210 1.15 1.37 10.09
N LEU A 211 1.07 2.34 11.01
CA LEU A 211 2.23 2.84 11.74
C LEU A 211 2.38 2.11 13.07
N LEU A 212 1.27 1.91 13.77
CA LEU A 212 1.23 1.14 14.99
C LEU A 212 -0.04 0.29 14.93
N MET A 213 0.16 -1.00 14.75
CA MET A 213 -0.91 -1.98 14.89
C MET A 213 -0.75 -2.66 16.25
N PRO A 214 -1.83 -3.27 16.79
CA PRO A 214 -1.73 -4.02 18.03
C PRO A 214 -0.49 -4.90 17.95
N GLN A 215 0.37 -4.84 18.97
CA GLN A 215 1.65 -5.53 18.98
C GLN A 215 1.45 -6.94 18.44
N PHE A 216 2.13 -7.29 17.34
CA PHE A 216 1.97 -8.61 16.74
C PHE A 216 2.38 -9.65 17.79
N ASP A 217 1.37 -10.31 18.32
CA ASP A 217 1.50 -11.37 19.30
C ASP A 217 1.07 -12.65 18.60
N ILE A 218 2.05 -13.48 18.27
CA ILE A 218 1.83 -14.75 17.59
C ILE A 218 0.90 -15.67 18.37
N MET A 219 0.89 -15.60 19.71
CA MET A 219 -0.03 -16.38 20.53
C MET A 219 -1.47 -15.95 20.26
N ASN A 220 -1.72 -14.63 20.29
CA ASN A 220 -3.04 -14.06 20.00
C ASN A 220 -3.47 -14.28 18.54
N TYR A 221 -2.51 -14.23 17.60
CA TYR A 221 -2.75 -14.56 16.20
C TYR A 221 -3.22 -16.02 16.03
N LEU A 222 -2.49 -16.97 16.62
CA LEU A 222 -2.84 -18.40 16.59
C LEU A 222 -4.18 -18.67 17.29
N HIS A 223 -4.43 -18.06 18.45
CA HIS A 223 -5.73 -18.16 19.12
C HIS A 223 -6.88 -17.54 18.30
N SER A 224 -6.62 -16.46 17.56
CA SER A 224 -7.60 -15.86 16.65
C SER A 224 -7.91 -16.80 15.47
N ALA A 225 -6.90 -17.50 14.94
CA ALA A 225 -7.13 -18.52 13.91
C ALA A 225 -8.06 -19.64 14.41
N VAL A 226 -7.90 -20.11 15.66
CA VAL A 226 -8.82 -21.10 16.27
C VAL A 226 -10.26 -20.56 16.34
N LYS A 227 -10.44 -19.33 16.83
CA LYS A 227 -11.76 -18.68 16.90
C LYS A 227 -12.39 -18.51 15.51
N ASN A 228 -11.59 -18.09 14.53
CA ASN A 228 -12.04 -17.91 13.16
C ASN A 228 -12.41 -19.24 12.49
N ALA A 229 -11.67 -20.31 12.75
CA ALA A 229 -11.99 -21.66 12.27
C ALA A 229 -13.33 -22.14 12.86
N GLN A 230 -13.54 -21.94 14.16
CA GLN A 230 -14.81 -22.26 14.81
C GLN A 230 -15.98 -21.46 14.20
N ALA A 231 -15.79 -20.16 14.00
CA ALA A 231 -16.79 -19.29 13.38
C ALA A 231 -17.07 -19.69 11.92
N PHE A 232 -16.06 -20.13 11.17
CA PHE A 232 -16.22 -20.64 9.81
C PHE A 232 -17.07 -21.92 9.79
N VAL A 233 -16.76 -22.90 10.64
CA VAL A 233 -17.53 -24.15 10.77
C VAL A 233 -18.99 -23.85 11.09
N GLN A 234 -19.23 -22.98 12.08
CA GLN A 234 -20.58 -22.59 12.47
C GLN A 234 -21.32 -21.88 11.32
N GLN A 235 -20.65 -20.99 10.60
CA GLN A 235 -21.23 -20.31 9.43
C GLN A 235 -21.66 -21.31 8.35
N VAL A 236 -20.84 -22.31 8.04
CA VAL A 236 -21.17 -23.32 7.03
C VAL A 236 -22.33 -24.21 7.49
N LYS A 237 -22.40 -24.54 8.79
CA LYS A 237 -23.54 -25.28 9.36
C LYS A 237 -24.85 -24.51 9.25
N GLU A 238 -24.82 -23.21 9.54
CA GLU A 238 -25.99 -22.33 9.45
C GLU A 238 -26.36 -22.01 8.01
N ASN A 239 -25.38 -21.92 7.11
CA ASN A 239 -25.54 -21.56 5.71
C ASN A 239 -24.79 -22.51 4.75
N PRO A 240 -25.26 -23.76 4.58
CA PRO A 240 -24.62 -24.76 3.71
C PRO A 240 -24.41 -24.32 2.26
N TRP A 241 -25.33 -23.46 1.76
CA TRP A 241 -25.37 -23.01 0.37
C TRP A 241 -24.07 -22.35 -0.11
N VAL A 242 -23.28 -21.76 0.82
CA VAL A 242 -21.98 -21.14 0.50
C VAL A 242 -21.01 -22.18 -0.08
N ILE A 243 -21.00 -23.39 0.49
CA ILE A 243 -20.18 -24.50 0.00
C ILE A 243 -20.86 -25.16 -1.19
N GLU A 244 -22.18 -25.41 -1.12
CA GLU A 244 -22.91 -26.07 -2.21
C GLU A 244 -22.80 -25.33 -3.54
N ASN A 245 -22.80 -23.98 -3.54
CA ASN A 245 -22.59 -23.19 -4.76
C ASN A 245 -21.21 -23.42 -5.39
N ILE A 246 -20.16 -23.51 -4.56
CA ILE A 246 -18.80 -23.79 -5.04
C ILE A 246 -18.74 -25.21 -5.61
N ILE A 247 -19.33 -26.18 -4.91
CA ILE A 247 -19.40 -27.57 -5.34
C ILE A 247 -20.17 -27.70 -6.67
N ASN A 248 -21.32 -27.06 -6.79
CA ASN A 248 -22.12 -27.07 -8.03
C ASN A 248 -21.34 -26.45 -9.20
N LYS A 249 -20.63 -25.35 -8.96
CA LYS A 249 -19.76 -24.73 -9.97
C LYS A 249 -18.62 -25.66 -10.40
N ALA A 250 -18.00 -26.36 -9.45
CA ALA A 250 -16.97 -27.35 -9.75
C ALA A 250 -17.54 -28.56 -10.53
N LYS A 251 -18.72 -29.07 -10.17
CA LYS A 251 -19.41 -30.17 -10.89
C LYS A 251 -19.77 -29.83 -12.33
N MET A 252 -20.14 -28.57 -12.59
CA MET A 252 -20.45 -28.08 -13.93
C MET A 252 -19.20 -27.79 -14.77
N SER A 253 -18.00 -27.87 -14.18
CA SER A 253 -16.73 -27.62 -14.85
C SER A 253 -16.03 -28.95 -15.19
N SER A 254 -15.34 -29.04 -16.32
CA SER A 254 -14.62 -30.26 -16.74
C SER A 254 -13.13 -30.23 -16.40
N GLY A 255 -12.59 -31.39 -15.99
CA GLY A 255 -11.15 -31.63 -15.84
C GLY A 255 -10.45 -30.70 -14.83
N TYR A 256 -9.37 -30.06 -15.27
CA TYR A 256 -8.49 -29.20 -14.46
C TYR A 256 -9.22 -28.04 -13.77
N ASN A 257 -10.29 -27.51 -14.40
CA ASN A 257 -11.05 -26.38 -13.89
C ASN A 257 -11.81 -26.70 -12.59
N ALA A 258 -12.24 -27.95 -12.39
CA ALA A 258 -12.91 -28.34 -11.15
C ALA A 258 -11.93 -28.33 -9.97
N SER A 259 -10.73 -28.91 -10.16
CA SER A 259 -9.67 -28.89 -9.16
C SER A 259 -9.18 -27.47 -8.85
N GLU A 260 -9.10 -26.60 -9.86
CA GLU A 260 -8.76 -25.20 -9.68
C GLU A 260 -9.81 -24.44 -8.85
N ILE A 261 -11.11 -24.66 -9.14
CA ILE A 261 -12.20 -24.05 -8.36
C ILE A 261 -12.12 -24.48 -6.89
N ILE A 262 -11.90 -25.77 -6.62
CA ILE A 262 -11.80 -26.31 -5.26
C ILE A 262 -10.55 -25.77 -4.57
N SER A 263 -9.38 -25.84 -5.23
CA SER A 263 -8.12 -25.35 -4.67
C SER A 263 -8.18 -23.85 -4.34
N ASN A 264 -8.72 -23.03 -5.25
CA ASN A 264 -8.91 -21.59 -5.02
C ASN A 264 -9.89 -21.31 -3.89
N ALA A 265 -10.97 -22.08 -3.77
CA ALA A 265 -11.90 -21.95 -2.65
C ALA A 265 -11.22 -22.32 -1.33
N THR A 266 -10.45 -23.41 -1.31
CA THR A 266 -9.70 -23.85 -0.14
C THR A 266 -8.67 -22.82 0.29
N LEU A 267 -7.83 -22.32 -0.62
CA LEU A 267 -6.87 -21.23 -0.34
C LEU A 267 -7.58 -20.03 0.28
N ASN A 268 -8.70 -19.60 -0.30
CA ASN A 268 -9.47 -18.47 0.22
C ASN A 268 -10.01 -18.71 1.63
N PHE A 269 -10.43 -19.93 1.97
CA PHE A 269 -10.89 -20.29 3.32
C PHE A 269 -9.73 -20.37 4.31
N THR A 270 -8.60 -20.99 3.95
CA THR A 270 -7.38 -21.01 4.75
C THR A 270 -6.93 -19.59 5.09
N HIS A 271 -6.78 -18.73 4.08
CA HIS A 271 -6.42 -17.33 4.29
C HIS A 271 -7.46 -16.58 5.12
N ARG A 272 -8.75 -16.87 4.96
CA ARG A 272 -9.80 -16.24 5.77
C ARG A 272 -9.69 -16.60 7.25
N ILE A 273 -9.38 -17.86 7.58
CA ILE A 273 -9.25 -18.35 8.95
C ILE A 273 -8.03 -17.73 9.63
N PHE A 274 -6.90 -17.66 8.93
CA PHE A 274 -5.66 -17.06 9.45
C PHE A 274 -5.66 -15.52 9.40
N SER A 275 -6.54 -14.91 8.60
CA SER A 275 -6.62 -13.45 8.55
C SER A 275 -7.37 -12.83 9.73
N VAL A 276 -6.80 -11.78 10.34
CA VAL A 276 -7.56 -10.86 11.21
C VAL A 276 -8.01 -9.65 10.38
N LYS A 277 -9.25 -9.20 10.53
CA LYS A 277 -9.80 -8.07 9.76
C LYS A 277 -9.63 -6.75 10.52
N GLY A 278 -9.30 -5.69 9.78
CA GLY A 278 -9.28 -4.31 10.28
C GLY A 278 -9.78 -3.31 9.24
N ILE A 279 -9.75 -2.03 9.57
CA ILE A 279 -10.10 -0.93 8.66
C ILE A 279 -8.99 0.13 8.69
N TYR A 280 -8.39 0.44 7.54
CA TYR A 280 -7.40 1.51 7.36
C TYR A 280 -7.95 2.57 6.43
N LEU A 281 -8.12 3.80 6.93
CA LEU A 281 -8.69 4.93 6.18
C LEU A 281 -10.00 4.58 5.44
N GLY A 282 -10.87 3.77 6.07
CA GLY A 282 -12.14 3.31 5.50
C GLY A 282 -12.03 2.10 4.55
N LEU A 283 -10.83 1.60 4.27
CA LEU A 283 -10.61 0.41 3.45
C LEU A 283 -10.41 -0.82 4.33
N PRO A 284 -11.05 -1.97 4.00
CA PRO A 284 -10.83 -3.20 4.75
C PRO A 284 -9.40 -3.67 4.55
N ILE A 285 -8.73 -4.03 5.65
CA ILE A 285 -7.39 -4.61 5.64
C ILE A 285 -7.43 -6.01 6.26
N LYS A 286 -6.50 -6.86 5.83
CA LYS A 286 -6.27 -8.18 6.42
C LYS A 286 -4.88 -8.21 7.04
N LEU A 287 -4.81 -8.64 8.28
CA LEU A 287 -3.60 -9.11 8.96
C LEU A 287 -3.27 -10.51 8.48
N ALA A 288 -2.09 -10.72 7.93
CA ALA A 288 -1.52 -12.05 7.80
C ALA A 288 -0.08 -12.04 8.35
N ALA A 289 0.33 -13.16 8.92
CA ALA A 289 1.70 -13.35 9.35
C ALA A 289 2.56 -13.81 8.16
N GLU A 290 3.65 -13.09 7.88
CA GLU A 290 4.66 -13.50 6.90
C GLU A 290 5.93 -14.01 7.57
N GLY A 291 6.73 -14.78 6.81
CA GLY A 291 7.86 -15.63 7.25
C GLY A 291 8.91 -15.02 8.19
N ASN A 292 8.89 -13.70 8.43
CA ASN A 292 9.80 -13.00 9.33
C ASN A 292 9.11 -12.37 10.57
N GLY A 293 7.88 -12.78 10.91
CA GLY A 293 7.12 -12.19 12.03
C GLY A 293 6.51 -10.85 11.68
N SER A 294 6.36 -10.61 10.39
CA SER A 294 5.85 -9.39 9.81
C SER A 294 4.35 -9.51 9.58
N SER A 295 3.60 -8.50 10.00
CA SER A 295 2.21 -8.33 9.59
C SER A 295 2.18 -7.64 8.23
N VAL A 296 1.47 -8.21 7.26
CA VAL A 296 1.30 -7.61 5.92
C VAL A 296 -0.14 -7.20 5.67
N TYR A 297 -0.34 -6.01 5.10
CA TYR A 297 -1.65 -5.42 4.82
C TYR A 297 -1.67 -4.63 3.53
N ALA A 298 -2.46 -5.06 2.55
CA ALA A 298 -2.81 -4.23 1.41
C ALA A 298 -4.31 -4.00 1.29
N PRO A 299 -4.81 -2.75 1.36
CA PRO A 299 -5.93 -2.38 0.54
C PRO A 299 -5.46 -2.19 -0.92
N PRO A 300 -6.29 -2.50 -1.94
CA PRO A 300 -6.00 -2.10 -3.31
C PRO A 300 -6.10 -0.58 -3.42
N VAL A 301 -4.96 0.11 -3.50
CA VAL A 301 -4.96 1.52 -3.89
C VAL A 301 -4.98 1.59 -5.41
N ASN A 302 -6.06 2.17 -5.94
CA ASN A 302 -6.26 2.29 -7.37
C ASN A 302 -5.45 3.48 -7.91
N PHE A 303 -4.23 3.20 -8.36
CA PHE A 303 -3.36 4.14 -9.07
C PHE A 303 -3.79 4.37 -10.53
N SER A 304 -5.07 4.23 -10.87
CA SER A 304 -5.56 4.58 -12.21
C SER A 304 -5.67 6.10 -12.39
N MET A 305 -4.51 6.77 -12.37
CA MET A 305 -4.38 7.91 -13.24
C MET A 305 -3.45 7.49 -14.37
N PRO A 306 -3.96 7.29 -15.60
CA PRO A 306 -3.10 7.45 -16.76
C PRO A 306 -2.55 8.87 -16.67
N LEU A 307 -1.33 9.03 -16.17
CA LEU A 307 -0.61 10.28 -16.31
C LEU A 307 -0.57 10.54 -17.82
N PRO A 308 -1.06 11.67 -18.33
CA PRO A 308 -0.82 12.04 -19.71
C PRO A 308 0.66 12.40 -19.83
N LEU A 309 1.51 11.38 -19.89
CA LEU A 309 2.91 11.52 -20.21
C LEU A 309 3.04 11.42 -21.72
N PRO A 310 3.36 12.52 -22.43
CA PRO A 310 4.34 12.39 -23.48
C PRO A 310 5.68 12.21 -22.77
N TRP A 311 6.12 10.96 -22.59
CA TRP A 311 7.52 10.73 -22.33
C TRP A 311 8.24 10.97 -23.65
N VAL A 312 8.77 12.18 -23.82
CA VAL A 312 9.47 12.54 -25.04
C VAL A 312 10.83 11.85 -25.01
N ASN A 313 10.86 10.60 -25.46
CA ASN A 313 12.09 9.86 -25.67
C ASN A 313 12.70 10.29 -27.02
N ILE A 314 13.29 11.49 -27.02
CA ILE A 314 13.83 12.15 -28.22
C ILE A 314 15.18 11.55 -28.65
N SER A 315 15.60 10.42 -28.09
CA SER A 315 16.83 9.74 -28.51
C SER A 315 16.78 9.17 -29.94
N ARG A 316 15.68 9.39 -30.69
CA ARG A 316 15.36 8.70 -31.95
C ARG A 316 15.07 9.60 -33.15
N ILE A 317 15.67 10.79 -33.24
CA ILE A 317 15.75 11.50 -34.52
C ILE A 317 16.98 11.03 -35.31
N GLN A 318 17.01 9.76 -35.62
CA GLN A 318 18.01 9.17 -36.52
C GLN A 318 17.31 8.23 -37.51
N SER A 319 16.10 8.58 -37.95
CA SER A 319 15.53 8.03 -39.18
C SER A 319 16.25 8.66 -40.37
N ASN A 320 16.30 7.94 -41.49
CA ASN A 320 16.80 8.52 -42.75
C ASN A 320 16.00 9.79 -43.11
N ASP A 321 14.69 9.75 -42.88
CA ASP A 321 13.76 10.85 -43.11
C ASP A 321 14.16 12.13 -42.36
N THR A 322 14.67 12.03 -41.12
CA THR A 322 15.15 13.24 -40.44
C THR A 322 16.48 13.75 -40.94
N VAL A 323 17.41 12.87 -41.31
CA VAL A 323 18.68 13.30 -41.90
C VAL A 323 18.40 14.06 -43.20
N GLU A 324 17.46 13.57 -44.00
CA GLU A 324 16.97 14.24 -45.21
C GLU A 324 16.34 15.59 -44.89
N ALA A 325 15.44 15.67 -43.90
CA ALA A 325 14.80 16.93 -43.49
C ALA A 325 15.81 17.97 -42.96
N ILE A 326 16.86 17.54 -42.25
CA ILE A 326 17.96 18.42 -41.80
C ILE A 326 18.75 18.93 -43.01
N ILE A 327 19.13 18.06 -43.94
CA ILE A 327 19.88 18.43 -45.15
C ILE A 327 19.08 19.37 -46.03
N GLU A 328 17.77 19.11 -46.20
CA GLU A 328 16.86 19.95 -46.99
C GLU A 328 16.74 21.35 -46.39
N TYR A 329 16.59 21.45 -45.07
CA TYR A 329 16.57 22.72 -44.36
C TYR A 329 17.87 23.51 -44.58
N ILE A 330 19.05 22.87 -44.46
CA ILE A 330 20.35 23.54 -44.68
C ILE A 330 20.48 24.04 -46.12
N LYS A 331 20.00 23.27 -47.10
CA LYS A 331 20.12 23.62 -48.52
C LYS A 331 19.15 24.71 -48.97
N THR A 332 17.93 24.70 -48.45
CA THR A 332 16.81 25.49 -49.00
C THR A 332 16.29 26.55 -48.04
N GLY A 333 16.55 26.41 -46.74
CA GLY A 333 15.92 27.18 -45.68
C GLY A 333 14.46 26.82 -45.41
N ASP A 334 13.86 25.82 -46.10
CA ASP A 334 12.49 25.41 -45.83
C ASP A 334 12.40 24.69 -44.47
N THR A 335 11.53 25.21 -43.61
CA THR A 335 11.33 24.68 -42.25
C THR A 335 10.25 23.60 -42.17
N ARG A 336 9.48 23.35 -43.24
CA ARG A 336 8.31 22.47 -43.20
C ARG A 336 8.67 21.02 -42.86
N ALA A 337 9.54 20.39 -43.65
CA ALA A 337 9.97 19.00 -43.43
C ALA A 337 10.59 18.82 -42.04
N LEU A 338 11.46 19.74 -41.63
CA LEU A 338 12.08 19.72 -40.31
C LEU A 338 11.06 19.86 -39.16
N LYS A 339 10.06 20.73 -39.29
CA LYS A 339 8.99 20.89 -38.29
C LYS A 339 8.12 19.64 -38.19
N ASP A 340 7.79 19.02 -39.32
CA ASP A 340 6.97 17.81 -39.33
C ASP A 340 7.71 16.65 -38.66
N GLU A 341 9.02 16.56 -38.87
CA GLU A 341 9.82 15.50 -38.26
C GLU A 341 10.09 15.72 -36.76
N ILE A 342 10.31 16.96 -36.34
CA ILE A 342 10.27 17.32 -34.92
C ILE A 342 8.91 16.94 -34.32
N ARG A 343 7.79 17.23 -35.00
CA ARG A 343 6.45 16.89 -34.52
C ARG A 343 6.29 15.37 -34.38
N HIS A 344 6.70 14.59 -35.39
CA HIS A 344 6.63 13.13 -35.35
C HIS A 344 7.36 12.55 -34.14
N THR A 345 8.56 13.08 -33.86
CA THR A 345 9.38 12.69 -32.71
C THR A 345 8.72 12.99 -31.37
N LEU A 346 8.04 14.14 -31.26
CA LEU A 346 7.37 14.54 -30.02
C LEU A 346 6.17 13.65 -29.68
N TYR A 347 5.52 13.04 -30.67
CA TYR A 347 4.27 12.27 -30.52
C TYR A 347 4.46 10.74 -30.45
N TRP A 348 5.63 10.23 -30.08
CA TRP A 348 5.75 8.80 -29.75
C TRP A 348 5.03 8.50 -28.44
N LYS A 349 3.81 7.94 -28.56
CA LYS A 349 2.92 7.62 -27.44
C LYS A 349 3.43 6.37 -26.71
N TYR A 350 4.48 6.51 -25.91
CA TYR A 350 4.69 5.58 -24.81
C TYR A 350 3.72 6.00 -23.70
N LEU A 351 2.62 5.26 -23.57
CA LEU A 351 1.90 5.19 -22.30
C LEU A 351 2.76 4.31 -21.39
N PRO A 352 3.54 4.85 -20.44
CA PRO A 352 3.96 4.01 -19.33
C PRO A 352 2.68 3.57 -18.64
N TYR A 353 2.35 2.30 -18.83
CA TYR A 353 1.40 1.61 -17.98
C TYR A 353 1.96 1.67 -16.55
N LEU A 354 1.57 2.70 -15.78
CA LEU A 354 1.52 2.58 -14.33
C LEU A 354 0.25 1.77 -13.98
N SER A 355 0.11 0.57 -14.57
CA SER A 355 -0.87 -0.40 -14.13
C SER A 355 -0.22 -1.24 -13.05
N THR A 356 -0.27 -0.75 -11.84
CA THR A 356 -0.18 -1.63 -10.69
C THR A 356 -1.18 -1.12 -9.67
N ASN A 357 -2.22 -1.93 -9.42
CA ASN A 357 -2.74 -2.03 -8.08
C ASN A 357 -1.52 -2.32 -7.21
N HIS A 358 -0.99 -1.32 -6.51
CA HIS A 358 0.12 -1.60 -5.60
C HIS A 358 -0.53 -2.31 -4.44
N PHE A 359 -0.15 -3.58 -4.27
CA PHE A 359 -0.30 -4.23 -3.00
C PHE A 359 0.58 -3.43 -2.03
N ILE A 360 -0.02 -2.57 -1.22
CA ILE A 360 0.71 -1.93 -0.15
C ILE A 360 1.04 -3.05 0.82
N ALA A 361 2.29 -3.42 0.99
CA ALA A 361 2.70 -4.19 2.15
C ALA A 361 3.42 -3.19 3.06
N THR A 362 3.11 -3.21 4.35
CA THR A 362 3.79 -2.34 5.31
C THR A 362 4.22 -3.15 6.52
N TYR A 363 5.50 -3.06 6.85
CA TYR A 363 6.05 -3.62 8.08
C TYR A 363 5.82 -2.67 9.28
N ILE A 364 5.83 -3.24 10.49
CA ILE A 364 5.75 -2.48 11.74
C ILE A 364 6.93 -2.87 12.63
N PRO A 365 7.84 -1.95 12.98
CA PRO A 365 7.90 -0.58 12.45
C PRO A 365 8.16 -0.56 10.93
N PRO A 366 7.81 0.53 10.23
CA PRO A 366 8.07 0.68 8.80
C PRO A 366 9.54 0.43 8.45
N ARG A 367 9.77 -0.15 7.28
CA ARG A 367 11.09 -0.54 6.76
C ARG A 367 11.28 -0.05 5.32
N PRO A 368 12.53 -0.06 4.81
CA PRO A 368 12.76 0.15 3.38
C PRO A 368 11.99 -0.91 2.56
N GLY A 369 11.21 -0.45 1.59
CA GLY A 369 10.24 -1.21 0.81
C GLY A 369 8.79 -0.78 1.03
N ASP A 370 8.49 -0.10 2.14
CA ASP A 370 7.11 0.22 2.53
C ASP A 370 6.52 1.42 1.80
N ILE A 371 5.25 1.27 1.45
CA ILE A 371 4.38 2.34 0.96
C ILE A 371 3.34 2.62 2.04
N LEU A 372 3.16 3.89 2.40
CA LEU A 372 2.32 4.30 3.52
C LEU A 372 1.47 5.50 3.16
N VAL A 373 0.22 5.51 3.60
CA VAL A 373 -0.70 6.65 3.44
C VAL A 373 -1.08 7.23 4.80
N LEU A 374 -0.93 8.54 4.98
CA LEU A 374 -1.30 9.21 6.22
C LEU A 374 -2.26 10.36 5.95
N PRO A 375 -3.26 10.57 6.83
CA PRO A 375 -4.10 11.75 6.77
C PRO A 375 -3.29 12.98 7.21
N LEU A 376 -3.59 14.13 6.61
CA LEU A 376 -2.95 15.40 6.93
C LEU A 376 -3.71 16.14 8.03
N SER A 377 -3.02 16.98 8.81
CA SER A 377 -3.68 17.99 9.67
C SER A 377 -4.19 19.15 8.80
N LYS A 378 -5.20 19.89 9.25
CA LYS A 378 -5.83 21.00 8.49
C LYS A 378 -4.83 21.99 7.89
N LYS A 379 -3.81 22.36 8.68
CA LYS A 379 -2.72 23.24 8.21
C LYS A 379 -2.07 22.74 6.92
N TYR A 380 -1.79 21.45 6.83
CA TYR A 380 -1.15 20.84 5.66
C TYR A 380 -2.16 20.51 4.56
N GLU A 381 -3.42 20.21 4.93
CA GLU A 381 -4.51 20.05 3.95
C GLU A 381 -4.68 21.33 3.12
N GLU A 382 -4.65 22.50 3.77
CA GLU A 382 -4.74 23.80 3.10
C GLU A 382 -3.51 24.13 2.25
N GLN A 383 -2.29 23.87 2.77
CA GLN A 383 -1.05 24.19 2.05
C GLN A 383 -0.81 23.31 0.83
N LEU A 384 -1.19 22.04 0.89
CA LEU A 384 -1.00 21.07 -0.20
C LEU A 384 -2.26 20.86 -1.04
N ASN A 385 -3.38 21.50 -0.69
CA ASN A 385 -4.69 21.23 -1.28
C ASN A 385 -5.03 19.71 -1.31
N ALA A 386 -4.64 19.00 -0.26
CA ALA A 386 -4.64 17.54 -0.18
C ALA A 386 -5.35 17.06 1.09
N SER A 387 -5.83 15.82 1.12
CA SER A 387 -6.41 15.21 2.33
C SER A 387 -5.45 14.19 2.97
N TYR A 388 -4.60 13.58 2.16
CA TYR A 388 -3.65 12.56 2.58
C TYR A 388 -2.28 12.81 1.94
N ILE A 389 -1.26 12.17 2.49
CA ILE A 389 0.03 11.97 1.82
C ILE A 389 0.28 10.48 1.67
N LEU A 390 0.80 10.09 0.51
CA LEU A 390 1.42 8.79 0.31
C LEU A 390 2.92 8.98 0.32
N PHE A 391 3.64 8.17 1.07
CA PHE A 391 5.09 8.15 1.00
C PHE A 391 5.63 6.75 0.76
N TYR A 392 6.72 6.68 0.02
CA TYR A 392 7.40 5.45 -0.33
C TYR A 392 8.83 5.48 0.19
N ILE A 393 9.15 4.54 1.08
CA ILE A 393 10.49 4.33 1.58
C ILE A 393 11.14 3.33 0.62
N THR A 394 11.82 3.79 -0.43
CA THR A 394 12.51 2.85 -1.34
C THR A 394 13.58 2.06 -0.56
N PRO A 395 14.02 0.88 -1.03
CA PRO A 395 15.21 0.22 -0.47
C PRO A 395 16.42 1.15 -0.35
N SER A 396 16.62 2.03 -1.34
CA SER A 396 17.69 3.05 -1.37
C SER A 396 17.44 4.28 -0.49
N SER A 397 16.22 4.47 0.05
CA SER A 397 15.87 5.57 0.96
C SER A 397 16.09 5.20 2.43
N GLY A 398 16.46 3.95 2.73
CA GLY A 398 16.48 3.42 4.10
C GLY A 398 17.33 4.19 5.08
N GLN A 399 18.43 4.81 4.64
CA GLN A 399 19.29 5.65 5.48
C GLN A 399 18.61 6.94 5.99
N TYR A 400 17.53 7.38 5.32
CA TYR A 400 16.76 8.57 5.70
C TYR A 400 15.60 8.25 6.64
N LEU A 401 15.37 6.96 6.93
CA LEU A 401 14.37 6.50 7.87
C LEU A 401 14.99 6.35 9.26
N HIS A 402 14.46 7.10 10.22
CA HIS A 402 14.84 7.03 11.62
C HIS A 402 13.64 6.62 12.45
N VAL A 403 13.70 5.42 13.02
CA VAL A 403 12.63 4.90 13.88
C VAL A 403 13.08 4.92 15.33
N LYS A 404 12.28 5.53 16.20
CA LYS A 404 12.47 5.51 17.66
C LYS A 404 11.25 4.89 18.30
N TYR A 405 11.43 3.96 19.23
CA TYR A 405 10.31 3.34 19.92
C TYR A 405 10.57 3.24 21.42
N ASP A 406 9.52 3.51 22.20
CA ASP A 406 9.43 3.15 23.61
C ASP A 406 9.10 1.65 23.72
N PRO A 407 9.96 0.84 24.38
CA PRO A 407 9.72 -0.60 24.55
C PRO A 407 8.39 -0.94 25.23
N ARG A 408 7.79 -0.01 25.99
CA ARG A 408 6.45 -0.18 26.59
C ARG A 408 5.34 -0.13 25.55
N VAL A 409 5.57 0.54 24.41
CA VAL A 409 4.62 0.66 23.30
C VAL A 409 4.82 -0.43 22.27
N LEU A 410 6.06 -0.56 21.78
CA LEU A 410 6.41 -1.50 20.72
C LEU A 410 7.76 -2.14 21.07
N ASN A 411 7.78 -3.47 21.14
CA ASN A 411 9.01 -4.24 21.31
C ASN A 411 9.20 -5.19 20.11
N PRO A 412 9.83 -4.71 19.02
CA PRO A 412 9.99 -5.50 17.81
C PRO A 412 10.93 -6.70 18.01
N GLN A 413 11.89 -6.60 18.95
CA GLN A 413 12.79 -7.71 19.28
C GLN A 413 12.02 -8.87 19.91
N LYS A 414 11.12 -8.57 20.87
CA LYS A 414 10.26 -9.59 21.46
C LYS A 414 9.36 -10.27 20.41
N ALA A 415 8.76 -9.48 19.51
CA ALA A 415 7.94 -10.03 18.42
C ALA A 415 8.77 -10.95 17.48
N GLU A 416 10.02 -10.57 17.19
CA GLU A 416 10.94 -11.39 16.39
C GLU A 416 11.36 -12.67 17.12
N GLU A 417 11.63 -12.61 18.42
CA GLU A 417 11.94 -13.78 19.26
C GLU A 417 10.75 -14.75 19.36
N ASP A 418 9.56 -14.22 19.63
CA ASP A 418 8.32 -15.00 19.67
C ASP A 418 8.05 -15.63 18.29
N TRP A 419 8.30 -14.90 17.20
CA TRP A 419 8.22 -15.46 15.85
C TRP A 419 9.27 -16.53 15.57
N LYS A 420 10.53 -16.36 15.97
CA LYS A 420 11.54 -17.41 15.81
C LYS A 420 11.15 -18.68 16.55
N ARG A 421 10.45 -18.54 17.68
CA ARG A 421 9.98 -19.65 18.50
C ARG A 421 8.80 -20.39 17.91
N TYR A 422 7.78 -19.67 17.43
CA TYR A 422 6.49 -20.25 17.02
C TYR A 422 6.24 -20.17 15.51
N GLY A 423 6.82 -19.21 14.81
CA GLY A 423 6.55 -18.88 13.41
C GLY A 423 6.81 -20.02 12.44
N SER A 424 7.76 -20.92 12.74
CA SER A 424 8.03 -22.12 11.91
C SER A 424 6.85 -23.10 11.87
N CYS A 425 5.95 -23.07 12.85
CA CYS A 425 4.77 -23.91 12.87
C CYS A 425 3.64 -23.35 12.00
N VAL A 426 3.58 -22.03 11.78
CA VAL A 426 2.46 -21.36 11.11
C VAL A 426 2.22 -21.93 9.69
N PRO A 427 3.25 -22.07 8.83
CA PRO A 427 3.05 -22.67 7.50
C PRO A 427 2.59 -24.13 7.55
N LEU A 428 2.97 -24.88 8.60
CA LEU A 428 2.54 -26.26 8.78
C LEU A 428 1.05 -26.31 9.14
N ILE A 429 0.59 -25.48 10.08
CA ILE A 429 -0.82 -25.41 10.44
C ILE A 429 -1.66 -24.93 9.24
N GLU A 430 -1.17 -23.95 8.47
CA GLU A 430 -1.84 -23.50 7.24
C GLU A 430 -1.93 -24.62 6.19
N SER A 431 -0.87 -25.41 6.03
CA SER A 431 -0.85 -26.59 5.15
C SER A 431 -1.84 -27.67 5.62
N ASP A 432 -1.84 -28.01 6.90
CA ASP A 432 -2.74 -29.03 7.47
C ASP A 432 -4.20 -28.58 7.40
N LEU A 433 -4.47 -27.29 7.62
CA LEU A 433 -5.78 -26.69 7.39
C LEU A 433 -6.18 -26.76 5.92
N PHE A 434 -5.27 -26.42 5.00
CA PHE A 434 -5.51 -26.52 3.56
C PHE A 434 -5.84 -27.95 3.14
N GLU A 435 -5.14 -28.95 3.69
CA GLU A 435 -5.43 -30.36 3.44
C GLU A 435 -6.80 -30.76 4.01
N SER A 436 -7.10 -30.40 5.27
CA SER A 436 -8.37 -30.70 5.93
C SER A 436 -9.56 -30.10 5.17
N LEU A 437 -9.45 -28.84 4.76
CA LEU A 437 -10.45 -28.16 3.91
C LEU A 437 -10.55 -28.80 2.53
N SER A 438 -9.44 -29.16 1.89
CA SER A 438 -9.46 -29.83 0.57
C SER A 438 -10.15 -31.20 0.66
N ASN A 439 -9.87 -31.97 1.71
CA ASN A 439 -10.51 -33.25 1.98
C ASN A 439 -12.02 -33.11 2.23
N PHE A 440 -12.42 -32.07 2.98
CA PHE A 440 -13.82 -31.71 3.15
C PHE A 440 -14.50 -31.33 1.82
N MET A 441 -13.88 -30.45 1.03
CA MET A 441 -14.43 -29.98 -0.24
C MET A 441 -14.53 -31.08 -1.29
N ASN A 442 -13.52 -31.95 -1.39
CA ASN A 442 -13.53 -33.09 -2.31
C ASN A 442 -14.56 -34.16 -1.91
N ASP A 443 -14.77 -34.37 -0.60
CA ASP A 443 -15.85 -35.24 -0.11
C ASP A 443 -17.22 -34.68 -0.47
N ALA A 444 -17.43 -33.38 -0.29
CA ALA A 444 -18.67 -32.71 -0.69
C ALA A 444 -18.88 -32.77 -2.21
N LEU A 445 -17.80 -32.67 -3.00
CA LEU A 445 -17.85 -32.80 -4.45
C LEU A 445 -18.28 -34.20 -4.89
N THR A 446 -17.64 -35.23 -4.34
CA THR A 446 -17.87 -36.65 -4.70
C THR A 446 -19.21 -37.17 -4.22
N THR A 447 -19.59 -36.89 -2.97
CA THR A 447 -20.84 -37.36 -2.36
C THR A 447 -22.03 -36.47 -2.71
N GLY A 448 -21.78 -35.21 -3.08
CA GLY A 448 -22.81 -34.20 -3.30
C GLY A 448 -23.51 -33.72 -2.03
N ARG A 449 -22.97 -34.01 -0.84
CA ARG A 449 -23.52 -33.57 0.45
C ARG A 449 -22.40 -33.06 1.36
N ILE A 450 -22.74 -32.13 2.25
CA ILE A 450 -21.80 -31.64 3.27
C ILE A 450 -21.66 -32.68 4.37
N ASN A 451 -20.45 -33.23 4.51
CA ASN A 451 -20.10 -34.13 5.61
C ASN A 451 -19.74 -33.34 6.87
N GLN A 452 -20.65 -33.35 7.84
CA GLN A 452 -20.54 -32.56 9.07
C GLN A 452 -19.32 -32.95 9.91
N THR A 453 -18.96 -34.24 9.94
CA THR A 453 -17.77 -34.70 10.68
C THR A 453 -16.49 -34.15 10.05
N LYS A 454 -16.39 -34.15 8.72
CA LYS A 454 -15.24 -33.56 8.03
C LYS A 454 -15.20 -32.03 8.16
N LEU A 455 -16.36 -31.37 8.24
CA LEU A 455 -16.44 -29.94 8.51
C LEU A 455 -15.94 -29.62 9.94
N ASP A 456 -16.35 -30.41 10.94
CA ASP A 456 -15.88 -30.24 12.31
C ASP A 456 -14.37 -30.48 12.46
N ASN A 457 -13.82 -31.40 11.66
CA ASN A 457 -12.38 -31.65 11.61
C ASN A 457 -11.58 -30.41 11.20
N VAL A 458 -12.14 -29.50 10.38
CA VAL A 458 -11.44 -28.24 10.01
C VAL A 458 -11.09 -27.43 11.27
N TYR A 459 -12.04 -27.27 12.19
CA TYR A 459 -11.79 -26.58 13.47
C TYR A 459 -10.86 -27.39 14.38
N LEU A 460 -11.07 -28.71 14.48
CA LEU A 460 -10.26 -29.58 15.35
C LEU A 460 -8.79 -29.64 14.92
N THR A 461 -8.50 -29.65 13.61
CA THR A 461 -7.14 -29.55 13.06
C THR A 461 -6.47 -28.27 13.57
N VAL A 462 -7.08 -27.10 13.33
CA VAL A 462 -6.50 -25.81 13.76
C VAL A 462 -6.34 -25.75 15.28
N LYS A 463 -7.35 -26.19 16.07
CA LYS A 463 -7.26 -26.23 17.54
C LYS A 463 -6.09 -27.11 17.99
N GLY A 464 -5.98 -28.31 17.44
CA GLY A 464 -4.97 -29.29 17.81
C GLY A 464 -3.55 -28.84 17.47
N ASP A 465 -3.35 -28.33 16.26
CA ASP A 465 -2.00 -27.96 15.80
C ASP A 465 -1.53 -26.63 16.39
N VAL A 466 -2.45 -25.70 16.67
CA VAL A 466 -2.16 -24.52 17.50
C VAL A 466 -1.75 -24.94 18.91
N ALA A 467 -2.50 -25.83 19.58
CA ALA A 467 -2.16 -26.28 20.93
C ALA A 467 -0.76 -26.91 20.98
N LYS A 468 -0.44 -27.80 20.01
CA LYS A 468 0.90 -28.39 19.85
C LYS A 468 1.96 -27.32 19.64
N CYS A 469 1.73 -26.36 18.73
CA CYS A 469 2.68 -25.29 18.46
C CYS A 469 2.98 -24.45 19.70
N LEU A 470 1.97 -24.20 20.52
CA LEU A 470 2.11 -23.42 21.76
C LEU A 470 2.68 -24.22 22.94
N GLY A 471 2.98 -25.51 22.75
CA GLY A 471 3.41 -26.40 23.84
C GLY A 471 2.35 -26.58 24.92
N GLN A 472 1.08 -26.31 24.59
CA GLN A 472 -0.04 -26.61 25.47
C GLN A 472 -0.34 -28.10 25.29
N ASN A 473 -0.26 -28.88 26.38
CA ASN A 473 -0.78 -30.24 26.34
C ASN A 473 -2.21 -30.16 25.81
N ALA A 474 -2.49 -30.91 24.75
CA ALA A 474 -3.84 -31.10 24.24
C ALA A 474 -4.62 -31.85 25.31
N SER A 475 -5.03 -31.16 26.38
CA SER A 475 -5.93 -31.71 27.38
C SER A 475 -7.24 -32.00 26.68
N GLU A 476 -7.55 -33.28 26.69
CA GLU A 476 -8.67 -33.97 26.07
C GLU A 476 -10.00 -33.22 26.23
N ASP A 477 -10.44 -32.56 25.17
CA ASP A 477 -11.88 -32.49 24.86
C ASP A 477 -12.19 -33.58 23.84
N THR A 478 -11.92 -34.83 24.21
CA THR A 478 -12.45 -36.00 23.51
C THR A 478 -13.36 -36.73 24.49
N SER A 479 -14.63 -36.33 24.53
CA SER A 479 -15.69 -37.22 24.99
C SER A 479 -16.71 -37.37 23.88
N PRO A 480 -16.72 -38.51 23.18
CA PRO A 480 -17.86 -38.93 22.39
C PRO A 480 -18.87 -39.69 23.28
N SER A 481 -20.13 -39.24 23.22
CA SER A 481 -21.39 -39.95 23.52
C SER A 481 -21.83 -40.18 24.97
N GLY A 482 -23.01 -39.61 25.30
CA GLY A 482 -23.83 -40.02 26.44
C GLY A 482 -25.14 -39.23 26.58
N LYS A 483 -26.16 -39.56 25.77
CA LYS A 483 -27.62 -39.29 25.95
C LYS A 483 -28.04 -38.00 26.70
N ALA A 484 -28.53 -37.01 25.98
CA ALA A 484 -29.56 -36.12 26.52
C ALA A 484 -30.94 -36.74 26.20
N ILE A 485 -31.49 -37.39 27.22
CA ILE A 485 -32.88 -37.85 27.27
C ILE A 485 -33.80 -36.64 27.09
N GLY A 486 -34.77 -36.75 26.19
CA GLY A 486 -35.91 -35.84 26.13
C GLY A 486 -36.67 -35.86 27.45
N GLY A 487 -36.85 -34.68 28.04
CA GLY A 487 -37.65 -34.47 29.24
C GLY A 487 -38.12 -33.03 29.25
N ALA A 488 -39.43 -32.85 29.30
CA ALA A 488 -40.16 -31.63 29.04
C ALA A 488 -39.79 -30.42 29.93
N ALA A 489 -40.12 -29.25 29.41
CA ALA A 489 -40.05 -27.94 30.04
C ALA A 489 -40.69 -27.88 31.44
N PRO A 490 -40.21 -27.03 32.35
CA PRO A 490 -41.05 -26.49 33.41
C PRO A 490 -41.81 -25.29 32.87
N SER A 491 -43.03 -25.56 32.42
CA SER A 491 -44.11 -24.58 32.42
C SER A 491 -44.49 -24.25 33.87
N THR A 492 -44.37 -22.98 34.21
CA THR A 492 -45.25 -22.19 35.11
C THR A 492 -46.32 -22.96 35.91
N SER A 493 -46.25 -22.84 37.23
CA SER A 493 -47.42 -22.85 38.12
C SER A 493 -47.49 -21.54 38.92
N SER A 494 -48.54 -20.77 38.67
CA SER A 494 -48.97 -19.61 39.45
C SER A 494 -49.40 -20.02 40.87
N PRO A 495 -49.52 -19.03 41.76
CA PRO A 495 -50.77 -18.88 42.51
C PRO A 495 -51.48 -17.59 42.07
N LYS A 496 -52.78 -17.77 41.78
CA LYS A 496 -53.77 -16.71 41.61
C LYS A 496 -53.89 -15.90 42.91
N ASN A 497 -53.96 -14.58 42.78
CA ASN A 497 -54.98 -13.74 43.41
C ASN A 497 -55.03 -12.39 42.67
N SER A 498 -56.16 -12.13 42.01
CA SER A 498 -56.63 -10.82 41.54
C SER A 498 -57.89 -10.48 42.36
N PRO A 499 -58.47 -9.25 42.39
CA PRO A 499 -58.25 -8.14 41.43
C PRO A 499 -58.28 -6.69 42.02
N SER A 500 -58.20 -5.72 41.09
CA SER A 500 -58.64 -4.29 41.15
C SER A 500 -57.51 -3.27 41.35
N ALA A 501 -57.25 -2.22 40.55
CA ALA A 501 -58.00 -1.55 39.47
C ALA A 501 -57.04 -0.73 38.55
N GLN A 502 -57.42 -0.66 37.26
CA GLN A 502 -57.36 0.46 36.29
C GLN A 502 -56.32 1.60 36.40
N ASN A 503 -55.49 1.76 35.34
CA ASN A 503 -55.47 2.89 34.37
C ASN A 503 -54.17 2.81 33.51
N THR A 504 -54.21 2.48 32.21
CA THR A 504 -54.21 3.39 31.02
C THR A 504 -53.08 4.44 31.03
N GLY A 505 -52.22 4.63 30.01
CA GLY A 505 -52.27 4.17 28.61
C GLY A 505 -50.96 4.39 27.80
N GLU A 506 -51.09 4.12 26.51
CA GLU A 506 -50.09 3.95 25.44
C GLU A 506 -49.46 5.23 24.84
N LYS A 507 -48.27 5.08 24.23
CA LYS A 507 -47.84 5.41 22.82
C LYS A 507 -46.31 5.66 22.77
N LYS A 508 -45.43 4.91 22.09
CA LYS A 508 -45.13 4.63 20.65
C LYS A 508 -44.61 5.82 19.80
N GLY A 509 -43.39 5.64 19.26
CA GLY A 509 -42.82 6.20 17.99
C GLY A 509 -42.05 7.53 18.13
N HIS A 510 -40.94 7.86 17.44
CA HIS A 510 -40.08 7.39 16.33
C HIS A 510 -38.68 8.07 16.57
N GLY A 511 -37.51 7.74 16.01
CA GLY A 511 -37.10 7.11 14.76
C GLY A 511 -35.92 7.91 14.16
N ILE A 512 -34.93 7.19 13.65
CA ILE A 512 -33.56 7.56 13.23
C ILE A 512 -33.52 8.28 11.85
N CYS A 513 -32.50 9.11 11.59
CA CYS A 513 -32.02 9.45 10.23
C CYS A 513 -30.49 9.52 10.16
N GLY A 514 -29.88 8.48 9.60
CA GLY A 514 -28.54 8.47 9.02
C GLY A 514 -28.59 7.57 7.77
N PRO A 515 -27.91 7.92 6.66
CA PRO A 515 -28.16 7.28 5.37
C PRO A 515 -27.57 5.87 5.31
N ALA A 516 -28.47 4.88 5.32
CA ALA A 516 -28.15 3.50 5.02
C ALA A 516 -28.08 3.29 3.50
N PHE A 517 -27.01 2.62 3.09
CA PHE A 517 -26.81 2.03 1.77
C PHE A 517 -28.04 1.23 1.30
N ILE A 518 -28.55 1.55 0.12
CA ILE A 518 -29.49 0.71 -0.62
C ILE A 518 -28.68 -0.05 -1.69
N VAL A 519 -28.46 -1.33 -1.43
CA VAL A 519 -28.37 -2.35 -2.48
C VAL A 519 -29.31 -3.46 -2.05
N PRO A 520 -30.35 -3.75 -2.84
CA PRO A 520 -30.61 -5.16 -3.08
C PRO A 520 -31.05 -5.45 -4.53
N LEU A 521 -30.78 -6.69 -4.94
CA LEU A 521 -31.50 -7.46 -5.97
C LEU A 521 -31.20 -7.12 -7.44
N ALA A 522 -30.08 -7.64 -7.93
CA ALA A 522 -29.91 -7.95 -9.35
C ALA A 522 -29.37 -9.38 -9.52
N LEU A 523 -30.18 -10.39 -9.17
CA LEU A 523 -30.04 -11.76 -9.66
C LEU A 523 -31.42 -12.38 -9.94
N ILE A 524 -31.90 -12.11 -11.17
CA ILE A 524 -32.39 -13.10 -12.19
C ILE A 524 -33.77 -13.77 -11.92
N PRO A 525 -34.67 -13.94 -12.94
CA PRO A 525 -34.31 -14.50 -14.24
C PRO A 525 -34.89 -13.93 -15.53
N VAL A 526 -34.05 -14.13 -16.56
CA VAL A 526 -34.40 -14.52 -17.93
C VAL A 526 -35.59 -15.48 -17.95
N CYS A 527 -36.76 -14.95 -18.29
CA CYS A 527 -37.82 -15.59 -19.08
C CYS A 527 -38.94 -14.57 -19.23
N VAL A 528 -39.56 -14.49 -20.41
CA VAL A 528 -40.70 -13.61 -20.76
C VAL A 528 -40.29 -12.24 -21.33
N TRP A 529 -39.78 -12.20 -22.57
CA TRP A 529 -40.42 -11.46 -23.68
C TRP A 529 -39.73 -11.71 -25.02
N ARG A 530 -40.12 -12.81 -25.66
CA ARG A 530 -40.21 -12.92 -27.11
C ARG A 530 -41.71 -12.85 -27.42
N LYS A 531 -42.20 -11.72 -27.97
CA LYS A 531 -43.29 -11.60 -28.98
C LYS A 531 -44.02 -10.24 -28.93
N ARG A 532 -44.20 -9.68 -30.14
CA ARG A 532 -45.04 -8.54 -30.58
C ARG A 532 -44.38 -7.17 -30.37
N LYS A 533 -44.12 -6.35 -31.39
CA LYS A 533 -44.54 -6.29 -32.79
C LYS A 533 -43.37 -5.77 -33.62
#